data_AF-A0A2H8TZD7-F1
#
_entry.id   AF-A0A2H8TZD7-F1
#
_cell.length_a   1.000
_cell.length_b   1.000
_cell.length_c   1.000
_cell.angle_alpha   90.00
_cell.angle_beta   90.00
_cell.angle_gamma   90.00
#
_symmetry.space_group_name_H-M   'P 1'
#
loop_
_entity.id
_entity.type
_entity.pdbx_description
1 polymer ?
#
loop_
_entity_poly.entity_id
_entity_poly.type
_entity_poly.pdbx_seq_one_letter_code
_entity_poly.pdbx_strand_id
1 'polypeptide(L)'
;LKHPCTHVKKAVNVNNVNKCLQKIVAQCSECKNKNLEELYICLQCGSFHCSNLDINHILKHQNTPRSDSHSIAVNIGSLIIIPINFLQGMGATLHYTQEFT
;
A
#
# COMPACT_ATOMS: atom_id res chain seq x y z
N LEU A 1 10.55 -11.10 24.73
CA LEU A 1 9.75 -10.04 24.09
C LEU A 1 10.43 -9.66 22.78
N LYS A 2 9.80 -9.89 21.62
CA LYS A 2 10.38 -9.54 20.32
C LYS A 2 10.59 -8.02 20.28
N HIS A 3 11.83 -7.57 20.07
CA HIS A 3 12.11 -6.16 19.87
C HIS A 3 11.33 -5.67 18.64
N PRO A 4 10.55 -4.57 18.74
CA PRO A 4 9.88 -4.02 17.59
C PRO A 4 10.95 -3.62 16.57
N CYS A 5 10.84 -4.18 15.36
CA CYS A 5 11.73 -3.88 14.26
C CYS A 5 11.73 -2.37 14.00
N THR A 6 12.89 -1.73 14.06
CA THR A 6 13.05 -0.27 13.92
C THR A 6 12.54 0.24 12.58
N HIS A 7 12.48 -0.61 11.56
CA HIS A 7 11.90 -0.32 10.26
C HIS A 7 10.39 -0.08 10.33
N VAL A 8 9.65 -0.80 11.19
CA VAL A 8 8.20 -0.61 11.37
C VAL A 8 7.92 0.76 11.98
N LYS A 9 8.73 1.20 12.95
CA LYS A 9 8.58 2.52 13.58
C LYS A 9 8.75 3.68 12.58
N LYS A 10 9.56 3.49 11.55
CA LYS A 10 9.75 4.48 10.46
C LYS A 10 8.71 4.40 9.35
N ALA A 11 7.87 3.35 9.35
CA ALA A 11 6.93 3.05 8.28
C ALA A 11 5.45 3.20 8.68
N VAL A 12 5.18 3.42 9.96
CA VAL A 12 3.83 3.54 10.51
C VAL A 12 3.73 4.80 11.38
N ASN A 13 2.79 5.67 11.02
CA ASN A 13 2.43 6.86 11.77
C ASN A 13 0.89 7.00 11.82
N VAL A 14 0.30 6.47 12.90
CA VAL A 14 -1.16 6.43 13.10
C VAL A 14 -1.77 7.84 13.17
N ASN A 15 -1.02 8.85 13.64
CA ASN A 15 -1.52 10.22 13.70
C ASN A 15 -1.74 10.79 12.28
N ASN A 16 -0.85 10.49 11.34
CA ASN A 16 -1.01 10.88 9.94
C ASN A 16 -2.19 10.14 9.30
N VAL A 17 -2.29 8.83 9.53
CA VAL A 17 -3.38 8.00 9.03
C VAL A 17 -4.74 8.52 9.51
N ASN A 18 -4.90 8.78 10.82
CA ASN A 18 -6.14 9.29 11.39
C ASN A 18 -6.55 10.65 10.80
N LYS A 19 -5.59 11.58 10.65
CA LYS A 19 -5.85 12.89 10.02
C LYS A 19 -6.33 12.76 8.58
N CYS A 20 -5.80 11.80 7.84
CA CYS A 20 -6.22 11.51 6.48
C CYS A 20 -7.62 10.88 6.46
N LEU A 21 -7.88 9.84 7.25
CA LEU A 21 -9.17 9.13 7.25
C LEU A 21 -10.37 10.04 7.58
N GLN A 22 -10.18 11.08 8.39
CA GLN A 22 -11.23 12.05 8.72
C GLN A 22 -11.74 12.88 7.52
N LYS A 23 -11.04 12.86 6.39
CA LYS A 23 -11.26 13.79 5.27
C LYS A 23 -11.58 13.11 3.94
N ILE A 24 -11.68 11.78 3.87
CA ILE A 24 -11.39 11.05 2.63
C ILE A 24 -12.57 10.42 1.90
N VAL A 25 -12.54 10.62 0.58
CA VAL A 25 -13.10 9.77 -0.47
C VAL A 25 -12.02 8.73 -0.84
N ALA A 26 -12.29 7.44 -0.66
CA ALA A 26 -11.34 6.37 -0.93
C ALA A 26 -11.01 6.27 -2.43
N GLN A 27 -9.96 6.98 -2.86
CA GLN A 27 -9.49 6.99 -4.25
C GLN A 27 -7.97 7.19 -4.33
N CYS A 28 -7.34 6.64 -5.37
CA CYS A 28 -5.92 6.81 -5.63
C CYS A 28 -5.55 8.29 -5.78
N SER A 29 -4.50 8.72 -5.10
CA SER A 29 -4.03 10.12 -5.10
C SER A 29 -3.61 10.59 -6.49
N GLU A 30 -3.08 9.68 -7.31
CA GLU A 30 -2.54 9.97 -8.64
C GLU A 30 -3.62 9.84 -9.73
N CYS A 31 -4.17 8.64 -9.94
CA CYS A 31 -5.11 8.38 -11.06
C CYS A 31 -6.60 8.40 -10.68
N LYS A 32 -6.94 8.66 -9.42
CA LYS A 32 -8.33 8.70 -8.91
C LYS A 32 -9.09 7.36 -9.03
N ASN A 33 -8.42 6.24 -9.25
CA ASN A 33 -9.00 4.89 -9.16
C ASN A 33 -9.69 4.69 -7.80
N LYS A 34 -10.92 4.18 -7.81
CA LYS A 34 -11.76 3.93 -6.63
C LYS A 34 -11.99 2.44 -6.34
N ASN A 35 -11.42 1.55 -7.15
CA ASN A 35 -11.51 0.11 -6.91
C ASN A 35 -10.82 -0.23 -5.58
N LEU A 36 -11.60 -0.58 -4.56
CA LEU A 36 -11.13 -0.79 -3.20
C LEU A 36 -10.17 -1.99 -3.09
N GLU A 37 -10.33 -3.02 -3.92
CA GLU A 37 -9.46 -4.20 -3.95
C GLU A 37 -8.05 -3.86 -4.46
N GLU A 38 -7.94 -2.85 -5.29
CA GLU A 38 -6.65 -2.37 -5.80
C GLU A 38 -6.10 -1.21 -4.97
N LEU A 39 -6.85 -0.69 -3.99
CA LEU A 39 -6.51 0.53 -3.28
C LEU A 39 -5.80 0.24 -1.96
N TYR A 40 -4.73 0.98 -1.70
CA TYR A 40 -3.91 0.82 -0.51
C TYR A 40 -3.71 2.16 0.19
N ILE A 41 -3.79 2.17 1.52
CA ILE A 41 -3.39 3.30 2.35
C ILE A 41 -1.98 3.10 2.89
N CYS A 42 -1.07 4.05 2.64
CA CYS A 42 0.26 4.03 3.23
C CYS A 42 0.18 4.32 4.72
N LEU A 43 0.75 3.46 5.56
CA LEU A 43 0.69 3.62 7.01
C LEU A 43 1.59 4.74 7.55
N GLN A 44 2.54 5.26 6.77
CA GLN A 44 3.40 6.36 7.19
C GLN A 44 2.74 7.74 7.00
N CYS A 45 1.97 7.92 5.93
CA CYS A 45 1.43 9.24 5.55
C CYS A 45 -0.07 9.29 5.33
N GLY A 46 -0.76 8.14 5.30
CA GLY A 46 -2.21 8.08 5.11
C GLY A 46 -2.67 8.33 3.67
N SER A 47 -1.76 8.42 2.69
CA SER A 47 -2.12 8.60 1.28
C SER A 47 -2.59 7.30 0.65
N PHE A 48 -3.56 7.42 -0.26
CA PHE A 48 -4.15 6.29 -0.98
C PHE A 48 -3.48 6.14 -2.35
N HIS A 49 -3.07 4.92 -2.71
CA HIS A 49 -2.48 4.59 -4.01
C HIS A 49 -2.95 3.22 -4.48
N CYS A 50 -3.13 3.05 -5.79
CA CYS A 50 -3.56 1.77 -6.35
C CYS A 50 -2.38 0.84 -6.68
N SER A 51 -2.58 -0.47 -6.58
CA SER A 51 -1.77 -1.48 -7.27
C SER A 51 -2.55 -2.02 -8.47
N ASN A 52 -2.36 -1.40 -9.64
CA ASN A 52 -2.82 -1.97 -10.92
C ASN A 52 -1.60 -2.45 -11.70
N LEU A 53 -1.81 -3.41 -12.61
CA LEU A 53 -0.82 -4.02 -13.49
C LEU A 53 -0.07 -2.99 -14.34
N ASP A 54 -0.77 -1.97 -14.84
CA ASP A 54 -0.16 -0.98 -15.75
C ASP A 54 0.76 -0.01 -15.00
N ILE A 55 0.26 0.54 -13.89
CA ILE A 55 0.91 1.63 -13.16
C ILE A 55 0.70 1.40 -11.66
N ASN A 56 1.64 0.69 -11.05
CA ASN A 56 1.64 0.39 -9.62
C ASN A 56 2.02 1.65 -8.80
N HIS A 57 1.05 2.53 -8.60
CA HIS A 57 1.23 3.82 -7.91
C HIS A 57 1.66 3.65 -6.45
N ILE A 58 1.25 2.59 -5.76
CA ILE A 58 1.70 2.35 -4.38
C ILE A 58 3.19 1.97 -4.34
N LEU A 59 3.68 1.24 -5.34
CA LEU A 59 5.10 0.93 -5.48
C LEU A 59 5.93 2.15 -5.85
N LYS A 60 5.47 2.94 -6.84
CA LYS A 60 6.09 4.23 -7.19
C LYS A 60 6.14 5.15 -5.96
N HIS A 61 5.07 5.17 -5.17
CA HIS A 61 5.03 5.85 -3.89
C HIS A 61 6.13 5.33 -2.96
N GLN A 62 6.25 4.02 -2.70
CA GLN A 62 7.33 3.51 -1.85
C GLN A 62 8.73 3.94 -2.33
N ASN A 63 8.98 3.89 -3.63
CA ASN A 63 10.31 4.11 -4.22
C ASN A 63 10.69 5.59 -4.38
N THR A 64 9.78 6.52 -4.12
CA THR A 64 10.09 7.95 -4.14
C THR A 64 11.12 8.26 -3.03
N PRO A 65 12.26 8.92 -3.32
CA PRO A 65 13.27 9.23 -2.31
C PRO A 65 12.74 10.13 -1.18
N ARG A 66 12.86 9.68 0.08
CA ARG A 66 12.44 10.40 1.30
C ARG A 66 13.22 9.89 2.52
N SER A 67 13.21 10.66 3.60
CA SER A 67 13.80 10.28 4.89
C SER A 67 13.00 9.21 5.65
N ASP A 68 11.67 9.28 5.56
CA ASP A 68 10.76 8.31 6.18
C ASP A 68 10.58 7.08 5.29
N SER A 69 10.30 5.94 5.92
CA SER A 69 10.00 4.70 5.20
C SER A 69 8.52 4.67 4.86
N HIS A 70 8.16 4.30 3.63
CA HIS A 70 6.76 4.12 3.23
C HIS A 70 6.60 2.73 2.64
N SER A 71 7.04 1.73 3.41
CA SER A 71 7.15 0.33 3.00
C SER A 71 5.97 -0.53 3.43
N ILE A 72 5.05 0.00 4.25
CA ILE A 72 3.90 -0.74 4.78
C ILE A 72 2.61 -0.02 4.41
N ALA A 73 1.64 -0.79 3.91
CA ALA A 73 0.31 -0.31 3.59
C ALA A 73 -0.78 -1.27 4.08
N VAL A 74 -2.02 -0.80 4.03
CA VAL A 74 -3.21 -1.63 4.21
C VAL A 74 -4.01 -1.62 2.93
N ASN A 75 -4.39 -2.79 2.44
CA ASN A 75 -5.35 -2.91 1.34
C ASN A 75 -6.75 -2.54 1.84
N ILE A 76 -7.49 -1.72 1.12
CA ILE A 76 -8.78 -1.19 1.59
C ILE A 76 -9.91 -2.23 1.47
N GLY A 77 -9.92 -3.07 0.44
CA GLY A 77 -10.91 -4.13 0.27
C GLY A 77 -10.78 -5.25 1.32
N SER A 78 -9.56 -5.76 1.50
CA SER A 78 -9.26 -6.91 2.38
C SER A 78 -8.84 -6.55 3.80
N LEU A 79 -8.47 -5.29 4.07
CA LEU A 79 -7.95 -4.80 5.36
C LEU A 79 -6.66 -5.49 5.82
N ILE A 80 -5.94 -6.13 4.90
CA ILE A 80 -4.68 -6.80 5.18
C ILE A 80 -3.53 -5.78 5.18
N ILE A 81 -2.70 -5.83 6.23
CA ILE A 81 -1.44 -5.08 6.30
C ILE A 81 -0.39 -5.83 5.48
N ILE A 82 0.25 -5.14 4.54
CA ILE A 82 1.22 -5.74 3.63
C ILE A 82 2.45 -4.84 3.44
N PRO A 83 3.66 -5.43 3.41
CA PRO A 83 4.84 -4.78 2.83
C PRO A 83 4.64 -4.50 1.34
N ILE A 84 4.78 -3.24 0.92
CA ILE A 84 4.46 -2.81 -0.45
C ILE A 84 5.34 -3.50 -1.50
N ASN A 85 6.57 -3.88 -1.16
CA ASN A 85 7.45 -4.65 -2.05
C ASN A 85 6.89 -6.05 -2.41
N PHE A 86 5.99 -6.65 -1.62
CA PHE A 86 5.34 -7.91 -2.02
C PHE A 86 4.35 -7.74 -3.17
N LEU A 87 3.87 -6.50 -3.43
CA LEU A 87 2.98 -6.21 -4.55
C LEU A 87 3.70 -6.26 -5.91
N GLN A 88 5.03 -6.23 -5.93
CA GLN A 88 5.82 -6.42 -7.16
C GLN A 88 5.73 -7.86 -7.70
N GLY A 89 5.49 -8.85 -6.84
CA GLY A 89 5.40 -10.26 -7.24
C GLY A 89 4.01 -10.74 -7.61
N MET A 90 2.96 -10.05 -7.18
CA MET A 90 1.56 -10.50 -7.34
C MET A 90 1.00 -10.29 -8.76
N GLY A 91 1.60 -9.41 -9.56
CA GLY A 91 1.27 -9.29 -10.99
C GLY A 91 1.67 -10.52 -11.82
N ALA A 92 2.58 -11.36 -11.29
CA ALA A 92 2.97 -12.63 -11.92
C ALA A 92 2.15 -13.83 -11.40
N THR A 93 1.49 -13.72 -10.23
CA THR A 93 0.81 -14.86 -9.61
C THR A 93 -0.57 -15.14 -10.20
N LEU A 94 -1.22 -14.15 -10.84
CA LEU A 94 -2.48 -14.39 -11.57
C LEU A 94 -2.30 -15.14 -12.88
N HIS A 95 -1.07 -15.28 -13.39
CA HIS A 95 -0.75 -16.15 -14.52
C HIS A 95 -0.34 -17.57 -14.11
N TYR A 96 -0.07 -17.84 -12.82
CA TYR A 96 0.36 -19.17 -12.38
C TYR A 96 -0.80 -20.10 -12.00
N THR A 97 -2.04 -19.59 -11.89
CA THR A 97 -3.20 -20.41 -11.51
C THR A 97 -4.11 -20.80 -12.68
N GLN A 98 -3.67 -20.63 -13.94
CA GLN A 98 -4.45 -21.06 -15.12
C GLN A 98 -3.83 -22.25 -15.90
N GLU A 99 -2.73 -22.86 -15.45
CA GLU A 99 -2.13 -24.03 -16.12
C GLU A 99 -2.27 -25.36 -15.36
N PHE A 100 -3.18 -25.45 -14.38
CA PHE A 100 -3.54 -26.73 -13.75
C PHE A 100 -5.07 -26.93 -13.75
N THR A 101 -5.62 -27.20 -14.93
CA THR A 101 -6.86 -27.97 -15.14
C THR A 101 -6.69 -28.84 -16.37
#